data_AF-A0A1V8T8P7-F1
#
_entry.id   AF-A0A1V8T8P7-F1
#
_cell.length_a   1.000
_cell.length_b   1.000
_cell.length_c   1.000
_cell.angle_alpha   90.00
_cell.angle_beta   90.00
_cell.angle_gamma   90.00
#
_symmetry.space_group_name_H-M   'P 1'
#
loop_
_entity.id
_entity.type
_entity.pdbx_description
1 polymer ?
#
loop_
_entity_poly.entity_id
_entity_poly.type
_entity_poly.pdbx_seq_one_letter_code
_entity_poly.pdbx_strand_id
1 'polypeptide(L)'
;MGPMTEDVVFVEALSFFGTVKKEIGDDERKPYQRKKSMARAEDEDHADSPQPSKKPVKREIQRPDGTVVARPRPIKRDYDSDDERLIQLKQMGHADTYVATQLAKEGRVKYNARTISGRWQRIRKVLEEKEEEQLDEELTDWHEGEARSDDTLETIIQQVERKIQQEKDRLHARKWREVSQHFANVTLKRKYTANACEERWHALMTGTADLPIEHDPDKEGRARKREQRQLERQARRATAAAEAQEVEDSKQRARELIEESKAVKKEDAELVRAEKEAARIEERKLRNKIKNAGVAAKKQLIANKEAWLAYNRAEIAWEKAKMRATAHIRKHGVRAKVVSKVIVVDRYKDDSEVGLSADHAVIINGNGAVDSTAGGSAGESRGEKRAHPDVDDGEATAWKRARSTA
;
A
#
# COMPACT_ATOMS: atom_id res chain seq x y z
N MET A 1 -26.21 26.76 7.63
CA MET A 1 -25.11 27.14 6.70
C MET A 1 -23.92 27.50 7.58
N GLY A 2 -22.78 26.84 7.56
CA GLY A 2 -22.32 25.66 6.82
C GLY A 2 -21.49 24.75 7.73
N PRO A 3 -21.07 23.57 7.25
CA PRO A 3 -20.42 22.54 8.05
C PRO A 3 -18.90 22.78 8.20
N MET A 4 -18.42 22.63 9.44
CA MET A 4 -16.99 22.58 9.81
C MET A 4 -16.38 21.27 9.31
N THR A 5 -15.24 21.38 8.64
CA THR A 5 -14.49 20.29 8.03
C THR A 5 -13.73 19.44 9.04
N GLU A 6 -13.66 18.16 8.69
CA GLU A 6 -13.13 16.99 9.39
C GLU A 6 -11.64 17.08 9.77
N ASP A 7 -11.33 16.70 11.01
CA ASP A 7 -9.98 16.36 11.47
C ASP A 7 -9.58 14.98 10.94
N VAL A 8 -8.63 14.95 10.01
CA VAL A 8 -7.99 13.73 9.51
C VAL A 8 -6.93 13.29 10.51
N VAL A 9 -7.24 12.27 11.31
CA VAL A 9 -6.27 11.62 12.20
C VAL A 9 -5.37 10.69 11.38
N PHE A 10 -4.16 11.16 11.10
CA PHE A 10 -3.08 10.37 10.50
C PHE A 10 -2.54 9.36 11.54
N VAL A 11 -2.92 8.08 11.41
CA VAL A 11 -2.33 6.98 12.19
C VAL A 11 -1.16 6.42 11.38
N GLU A 12 0.04 6.94 11.61
CA GLU A 12 1.27 6.32 11.10
C GLU A 12 1.69 5.14 11.96
N ALA A 13 1.60 3.95 11.35
CA ALA A 13 2.19 2.72 11.85
C ALA A 13 3.70 2.74 11.60
N LEU A 14 4.49 3.03 12.65
CA LEU A 14 5.93 2.79 12.67
C LEU A 14 6.25 1.64 13.64
N SER A 15 6.02 0.42 13.17
CA SER A 15 6.49 -0.83 13.78
C SER A 15 7.69 -1.35 12.99
N PHE A 16 8.87 -0.74 13.16
CA PHE A 16 10.12 -1.32 12.65
C PHE A 16 11.35 -0.85 13.45
N PHE A 17 11.51 -1.35 14.68
CA PHE A 17 12.84 -1.42 15.28
C PHE A 17 13.05 -2.78 15.92
N GLY A 18 14.03 -3.50 15.36
CA GLY A 18 14.43 -4.84 15.73
C GLY A 18 14.87 -4.97 17.17
N THR A 19 14.57 -6.14 17.72
CA THR A 19 15.06 -6.66 18.98
C THR A 19 16.58 -6.85 18.93
N VAL A 20 17.33 -5.87 19.44
CA VAL A 20 18.76 -6.05 19.71
C VAL A 20 18.92 -6.88 20.98
N LYS A 21 19.32 -8.14 20.79
CA LYS A 21 19.72 -9.09 21.82
C LYS A 21 20.96 -8.53 22.54
N LYS A 22 20.76 -8.05 23.77
CA LYS A 22 21.82 -7.51 24.63
C LYS A 22 22.51 -8.66 25.35
N GLU A 23 23.59 -9.16 24.78
CA GLU A 23 24.54 -10.00 25.51
C GLU A 23 25.34 -9.09 26.45
N ILE A 24 25.12 -9.28 27.75
CA ILE A 24 25.85 -8.66 28.84
C ILE A 24 27.12 -9.48 29.01
N GLY A 25 28.23 -8.96 28.49
CA GLY A 25 29.57 -9.40 28.82
C GLY A 25 30.19 -8.37 29.77
N ASP A 26 30.26 -8.74 31.05
CA ASP A 26 31.08 -8.06 32.06
C ASP A 26 32.55 -8.18 31.64
N ASP A 27 33.16 -7.07 31.24
CA ASP A 27 34.60 -7.00 31.04
C ASP A 27 35.12 -5.74 31.74
N GLU A 28 35.63 -5.95 32.95
CA GLU A 28 36.22 -4.97 33.85
C GLU A 28 37.44 -4.30 33.20
N ARG A 29 37.21 -3.19 32.51
CA ARG A 29 38.28 -2.35 31.96
C ARG A 29 38.98 -1.59 33.09
N LYS A 30 40.04 -2.18 33.63
CA LYS A 30 40.98 -1.54 34.55
C LYS A 30 41.59 -0.26 33.93
N PRO A 31 41.70 0.86 34.67
CA PRO A 31 42.26 2.10 34.15
C PRO A 31 43.78 1.97 33.91
N TYR A 32 44.21 2.28 32.69
CA TYR A 32 45.60 2.24 32.26
C TYR A 32 46.39 3.36 32.96
N GLN A 33 47.18 3.00 33.97
CA GLN A 33 48.16 3.89 34.61
C GLN A 33 49.29 4.20 33.62
N ARG A 34 49.26 5.40 33.03
CA ARG A 34 50.30 5.91 32.13
C ARG A 34 51.56 6.23 32.96
N LYS A 35 52.52 5.32 32.97
CA LYS A 35 53.84 5.52 33.60
C LYS A 35 54.54 6.72 32.95
N LYS A 36 54.74 7.77 33.75
CA LYS A 36 55.52 8.96 33.44
C LYS A 36 57.00 8.63 33.62
N SER A 37 57.69 8.31 32.53
CA SER A 37 59.14 8.11 32.53
C SER A 37 59.83 9.48 32.64
N MET A 38 60.39 9.77 33.81
CA MET A 38 61.41 10.80 34.00
C MET A 38 62.75 10.22 33.53
N ALA A 39 63.37 10.84 32.52
CA ALA A 39 64.79 10.73 32.20
C ALA A 39 65.23 12.15 31.83
N ARG A 40 65.88 12.85 32.77
CA ARG A 40 67.33 12.93 33.01
C ARG A 40 67.98 13.93 32.04
N ALA A 41 68.31 15.08 32.61
CA ALA A 41 69.19 16.09 32.05
C ALA A 41 70.63 15.55 31.96
N GLU A 42 71.31 15.84 30.87
CA GLU A 42 72.48 16.73 30.77
C GLU A 42 73.18 16.54 29.41
N ASP A 43 73.94 17.57 29.02
CA ASP A 43 75.02 17.60 28.03
C ASP A 43 74.78 18.15 26.60
N GLU A 44 75.21 19.41 26.49
CA GLU A 44 76.14 20.02 25.53
C GLU A 44 75.72 20.46 24.12
N ASP A 45 76.09 21.73 23.88
CA ASP A 45 76.09 22.53 22.68
C ASP A 45 76.77 21.84 21.50
N HIS A 46 76.06 21.63 20.37
CA HIS A 46 76.65 21.61 19.03
C HIS A 46 75.66 22.25 18.04
N ALA A 47 76.03 23.43 17.56
CA ALA A 47 75.37 24.10 16.45
C ALA A 47 75.62 23.31 15.17
N ASP A 48 74.58 22.75 14.56
CA ASP A 48 74.65 22.27 13.19
C ASP A 48 73.38 22.61 12.41
N SER A 49 73.59 23.15 11.22
CA SER A 49 72.56 23.78 10.39
C SER A 49 71.62 22.73 9.76
N PRO A 50 70.30 22.97 9.70
CA PRO A 50 69.38 22.00 9.10
C PRO A 50 69.50 22.01 7.58
N GLN A 51 70.18 21.01 7.02
CA GLN A 51 70.07 20.71 5.59
C GLN A 51 68.65 20.18 5.26
N PRO A 52 68.07 20.57 4.11
CA PRO A 52 66.75 20.10 3.69
C PRO A 52 66.81 18.64 3.25
N SER A 53 66.41 17.73 4.14
CA SER A 53 66.23 16.31 3.80
C SER A 53 65.17 16.16 2.71
N LYS A 54 65.58 15.73 1.52
CA LYS A 54 64.69 15.34 0.42
C LYS A 54 63.77 14.21 0.89
N LYS A 55 62.50 14.51 1.17
CA LYS A 55 61.49 13.50 1.49
C LYS A 55 61.37 12.53 0.30
N PRO A 56 61.47 11.20 0.51
CA PRO A 56 61.34 10.25 -0.58
C PRO A 56 59.91 10.31 -1.16
N VAL A 57 59.82 10.57 -2.46
CA VAL A 57 58.58 10.51 -3.23
C VAL A 57 58.05 9.07 -3.15
N LYS A 58 57.06 8.84 -2.28
CA LYS A 58 56.40 7.54 -2.13
C LYS A 58 55.61 7.23 -3.39
N ARG A 59 56.25 6.54 -4.34
CA ARG A 59 55.62 6.01 -5.57
C ARG A 59 54.26 5.39 -5.26
N GLU A 60 53.27 5.76 -6.06
CA GLU A 60 51.92 5.22 -6.01
C GLU A 60 52.00 3.71 -6.25
N ILE A 61 51.55 2.91 -5.29
CA ILE A 61 51.55 1.44 -5.43
C ILE A 61 50.34 1.14 -6.30
N GLN A 62 50.57 1.07 -7.61
CA GLN A 62 49.60 0.54 -8.56
C GLN A 62 49.59 -0.98 -8.41
N ARG A 63 48.40 -1.57 -8.34
CA ARG A 63 48.26 -3.03 -8.43
C ARG A 63 48.50 -3.47 -9.88
N PRO A 64 48.86 -4.75 -10.11
CA PRO A 64 49.02 -5.30 -11.45
C PRO A 64 47.80 -5.06 -12.38
N ASP A 65 46.61 -4.94 -11.77
CA ASP A 65 45.33 -4.70 -12.46
C ASP A 65 45.14 -3.22 -12.91
N GLY A 66 46.16 -2.37 -12.79
CA GLY A 66 46.08 -0.93 -13.10
C GLY A 66 45.27 -0.09 -12.10
N THR A 67 44.70 -0.72 -11.06
CA THR A 67 43.87 -0.03 -10.05
C THR A 67 44.70 0.61 -8.94
N VAL A 68 44.39 1.86 -8.62
CA VAL A 68 45.03 2.63 -7.55
C VAL A 68 44.37 2.28 -6.21
N VAL A 69 45.19 1.85 -5.24
CA VAL A 69 44.72 1.55 -3.87
C VAL A 69 44.48 2.84 -3.09
N ALA A 70 43.36 2.91 -2.38
CA ALA A 70 43.05 4.02 -1.48
C ALA A 70 44.17 4.21 -0.44
N ARG A 71 44.88 5.35 -0.54
CA ARG A 71 45.81 5.83 0.48
C ARG A 71 45.11 6.83 1.39
N PRO A 72 45.56 6.99 2.65
CA PRO A 72 45.16 8.12 3.47
C PRO A 72 45.59 9.41 2.76
N ARG A 73 44.64 10.13 2.18
CA ARG A 73 44.85 11.43 1.56
C ARG A 73 44.09 12.48 2.38
N PRO A 74 44.64 13.70 2.54
CA PRO A 74 43.89 14.81 3.10
C PRO A 74 42.72 15.14 2.16
N ILE A 75 41.61 15.59 2.73
CA ILE A 75 40.48 16.11 1.96
C ILE A 75 40.77 17.59 1.71
N LYS A 76 40.75 17.98 0.44
CA LYS A 76 40.98 19.36 0.02
C LYS A 76 39.64 20.12 0.01
N ARG A 77 39.71 21.45 0.06
CA ARG A 77 38.55 22.35 -0.07
C ARG A 77 37.90 22.23 -1.46
N ASP A 78 38.73 22.09 -2.49
CA ASP A 78 38.30 21.72 -3.85
C ASP A 78 38.43 20.21 -3.99
N TYR A 79 37.29 19.52 -4.00
CA TYR A 79 37.21 18.06 -4.06
C TYR A 79 37.96 17.51 -5.27
N ASP A 80 38.63 16.36 -5.09
CA ASP A 80 39.16 15.62 -6.24
C ASP A 80 37.99 14.92 -6.98
N SER A 81 38.15 14.60 -8.27
CA SER A 81 37.08 13.94 -9.07
C SER A 81 36.51 12.66 -8.43
N ASP A 82 37.32 11.93 -7.66
CA ASP A 82 36.87 10.73 -6.94
C ASP A 82 35.99 11.06 -5.73
N ASP A 83 36.25 12.19 -5.07
CA ASP A 83 35.45 12.67 -3.95
C ASP A 83 34.11 13.22 -4.47
N GLU A 84 34.09 13.94 -5.60
CA GLU A 84 32.84 14.36 -6.27
C GLU A 84 31.93 13.17 -6.57
N ARG A 85 32.49 12.10 -7.13
CA ARG A 85 31.71 10.91 -7.45
C ARG A 85 31.21 10.19 -6.19
N LEU A 86 32.02 10.16 -5.15
CA LEU A 86 31.63 9.61 -3.85
C LEU A 86 30.49 10.43 -3.23
N ILE A 87 30.56 11.77 -3.29
CA ILE A 87 29.51 12.69 -2.82
C ILE A 87 28.20 12.40 -3.54
N GLN A 88 28.19 12.36 -4.87
CA GLN A 88 26.99 12.07 -5.67
C GLN A 88 26.32 10.75 -5.27
N LEU A 89 27.10 9.67 -5.18
CA LEU A 89 26.57 8.36 -4.82
C LEU A 89 26.01 8.33 -3.38
N LYS A 90 26.57 9.16 -2.49
CA LYS A 90 26.09 9.27 -1.10
C LYS A 90 24.86 10.14 -0.95
N GLN A 91 24.75 11.23 -1.69
CA GLN A 91 23.55 12.05 -1.72
C GLN A 91 22.36 11.29 -2.30
N MET A 92 22.59 10.38 -3.27
CA MET A 92 21.56 9.45 -3.77
C MET A 92 21.17 8.32 -2.79
N GLY A 93 21.79 8.26 -1.60
CA GLY A 93 21.43 7.29 -0.55
C GLY A 93 22.00 5.88 -0.74
N HIS A 94 23.02 5.68 -1.58
CA HIS A 94 23.58 4.34 -1.80
C HIS A 94 24.40 3.81 -0.60
N ALA A 95 24.30 2.49 -0.39
CA ALA A 95 25.06 1.77 0.63
C ALA A 95 26.57 1.78 0.33
N ASP A 96 27.40 1.76 1.38
CA ASP A 96 28.87 1.81 1.27
C ASP A 96 29.45 0.74 0.33
N THR A 97 28.89 -0.48 0.36
CA THR A 97 29.31 -1.58 -0.50
C THR A 97 29.09 -1.26 -1.97
N TYR A 98 27.93 -0.68 -2.31
CA TYR A 98 27.61 -0.25 -3.66
C TYR A 98 28.56 0.85 -4.13
N VAL A 99 28.78 1.88 -3.30
CA VAL A 99 29.70 2.99 -3.61
C VAL A 99 31.10 2.45 -3.91
N ALA A 100 31.62 1.53 -3.09
CA ALA A 100 32.93 0.91 -3.32
C ALA A 100 33.01 0.18 -4.66
N THR A 101 31.98 -0.62 -4.98
CA THR A 101 31.94 -1.37 -6.24
C THR A 101 31.83 -0.45 -7.45
N GLN A 102 31.07 0.63 -7.33
CA GLN A 102 30.82 1.56 -8.43
C GLN A 102 32.07 2.38 -8.75
N LEU A 103 32.76 2.89 -7.72
CA LEU A 103 34.05 3.58 -7.90
C LEU A 103 35.10 2.63 -8.53
N ALA A 104 35.12 1.36 -8.13
CA ALA A 104 36.04 0.38 -8.72
C ALA A 104 35.69 0.07 -10.19
N LYS A 105 34.40 -0.02 -10.55
CA LYS A 105 33.95 -0.25 -11.94
C LYS A 105 34.30 0.93 -12.85
N GLU A 106 34.22 2.14 -12.33
CA GLU A 106 34.55 3.38 -13.05
C GLU A 106 36.07 3.60 -13.19
N GLY A 107 36.91 2.67 -12.71
CA GLY A 107 38.37 2.78 -12.78
C GLY A 107 38.97 3.80 -11.79
N ARG A 108 38.17 4.27 -10.82
CA ARG A 108 38.58 5.23 -9.79
C ARG A 108 39.29 4.53 -8.62
N VAL A 109 39.67 5.31 -7.60
CA VAL A 109 40.30 4.77 -6.39
C VAL A 109 39.46 3.65 -5.77
N LYS A 110 40.10 2.50 -5.58
CA LYS A 110 39.47 1.33 -4.97
C LYS A 110 39.40 1.52 -3.45
N TYR A 111 38.27 2.03 -2.97
CA TYR A 111 37.97 2.13 -1.55
C TYR A 111 37.54 0.79 -0.96
N ASN A 112 37.83 0.60 0.33
CA ASN A 112 37.18 -0.42 1.13
C ASN A 112 35.82 0.13 1.60
N ALA A 113 34.74 -0.67 1.51
CA ALA A 113 33.41 -0.28 1.94
C ALA A 113 33.41 0.33 3.36
N ARG A 114 34.16 -0.24 4.31
CA ARG A 114 34.27 0.27 5.69
C ARG A 114 34.85 1.70 5.79
N THR A 115 35.67 2.09 4.81
CA THR A 115 36.36 3.39 4.81
C THR A 115 35.56 4.50 4.13
N ILE A 116 34.50 4.15 3.39
CA ILE A 116 33.70 5.11 2.64
C ILE A 116 32.92 6.02 3.58
N SER A 117 32.22 5.46 4.58
CA SER A 117 31.48 6.26 5.56
C SER A 117 32.38 7.27 6.29
N GLY A 118 33.56 6.83 6.76
CA GLY A 118 34.51 7.73 7.42
C GLY A 118 35.16 8.77 6.49
N ARG A 119 35.26 8.49 5.18
CA ARG A 119 35.69 9.49 4.20
C ARG A 119 34.56 10.49 3.89
N TRP A 120 33.35 10.00 3.68
CA TRP A 120 32.14 10.79 3.47
C TRP A 120 31.89 11.78 4.62
N GLN A 121 31.97 11.34 5.87
CA GLN A 121 31.79 12.22 7.04
C GLN A 121 32.79 13.38 7.06
N ARG A 122 34.05 13.11 6.72
CA ARG A 122 35.07 14.16 6.67
C ARG A 122 34.86 15.10 5.50
N ILE A 123 34.41 14.60 4.35
CA ILE A 123 34.04 15.43 3.19
C ILE A 123 32.85 16.32 3.54
N ARG A 124 31.83 15.75 4.18
CA ARG A 124 30.64 16.46 4.65
C ARG A 124 30.99 17.60 5.60
N LYS A 125 31.93 17.39 6.53
CA LYS A 125 32.41 18.48 7.40
C LYS A 125 33.03 19.63 6.61
N VAL A 126 33.81 19.34 5.57
CA VAL A 126 34.41 20.37 4.71
C VAL A 126 33.36 21.07 3.84
N LEU A 127 32.30 20.35 3.41
CA LEU A 127 31.14 20.95 2.73
C LEU A 127 30.40 21.91 3.67
N GLU A 128 30.09 21.46 4.89
CA GLU A 128 29.41 22.25 5.92
C GLU A 128 30.22 23.51 6.28
N GLU A 129 31.54 23.39 6.47
CA GLU A 129 32.43 24.55 6.72
C GLU A 129 32.44 25.55 5.54
N LYS A 130 32.38 25.05 4.31
CA LYS A 130 32.36 25.90 3.11
C LYS A 130 31.01 26.62 2.97
N GLU A 131 29.92 25.93 3.25
CA GLU A 131 28.58 26.51 3.27
C GLU A 131 28.45 27.54 4.40
N GLU A 132 29.00 27.26 5.59
CA GLU A 132 29.08 28.21 6.71
C GLU A 132 29.86 29.47 6.33
N GLU A 133 31.04 29.34 5.71
CA GLU A 133 31.82 30.49 5.21
C GLU A 133 31.04 31.28 4.14
N GLN A 134 30.28 30.61 3.27
CA GLN A 134 29.43 31.27 2.27
C GLN A 134 28.21 31.98 2.88
N LEU A 135 27.65 31.45 3.97
CA LEU A 135 26.58 32.09 4.73
C LEU A 135 27.11 33.29 5.51
N ASP A 136 28.28 33.17 6.13
CA ASP A 136 28.95 34.25 6.88
C ASP A 136 29.38 35.41 5.96
N GLU A 137 29.79 35.11 4.72
CA GLU A 137 30.10 36.11 3.69
C GLU A 137 28.85 36.73 3.04
N GLU A 138 27.64 36.36 3.51
CA GLU A 138 26.34 36.76 2.94
C GLU A 138 26.20 36.41 1.44
N LEU A 139 27.02 35.48 0.94
CA LEU A 139 27.01 35.07 -0.46
C LEU A 139 25.86 34.11 -0.78
N THR A 140 25.37 33.40 0.23
CA THR A 140 24.19 32.53 0.16
C THR A 140 23.13 33.03 1.14
N ASP A 141 21.90 33.22 0.68
CA ASP A 141 20.77 33.60 1.53
C ASP A 141 20.24 32.36 2.26
N TRP A 142 19.73 32.54 3.48
CA TRP A 142 19.05 31.51 4.27
C TRP A 142 17.73 31.00 3.64
N HIS A 143 17.26 31.69 2.60
CA HIS A 143 15.97 31.47 1.96
C HIS A 143 16.06 30.50 0.77
N GLU A 144 16.09 29.20 1.05
CA GLU A 144 15.92 28.16 0.02
C GLU A 144 14.42 27.96 -0.33
N GLY A 145 13.88 28.81 -1.21
CA GLY A 145 12.56 28.59 -1.85
C GLY A 145 11.40 29.49 -1.38
N GLU A 146 10.16 29.06 -1.67
CA GLU A 146 8.91 29.83 -1.49
C GLU A 146 8.29 29.68 -0.08
N ALA A 147 8.67 28.63 0.66
CA ALA A 147 8.34 28.48 2.08
C ALA A 147 9.36 29.25 2.93
N ARG A 148 8.89 30.00 3.93
CA ARG A 148 9.79 30.70 4.86
C ARG A 148 10.68 29.67 5.53
N SER A 149 11.98 29.69 5.21
CA SER A 149 13.00 28.84 5.83
C SER A 149 12.89 28.85 7.36
N ASP A 150 12.56 30.01 7.93
CA ASP A 150 12.27 30.24 9.34
C ASP A 150 11.18 29.31 9.92
N ASP A 151 10.06 29.11 9.21
CA ASP A 151 8.96 28.26 9.68
C ASP A 151 9.43 26.80 9.75
N THR A 152 10.19 26.36 8.74
CA THR A 152 10.76 25.01 8.74
C THR A 152 11.78 24.82 9.85
N LEU A 153 12.64 25.82 10.09
CA LEU A 153 13.63 25.80 11.17
C LEU A 153 12.95 25.73 12.54
N GLU A 154 11.91 26.54 12.78
CA GLU A 154 11.15 26.52 14.02
C GLU A 154 10.56 25.13 14.27
N THR A 155 9.91 24.52 13.27
CA THR A 155 9.33 23.18 13.43
C THR A 155 10.39 22.12 13.73
N ILE A 156 11.58 22.20 13.11
CA ILE A 156 12.69 21.29 13.37
C ILE A 156 13.22 21.47 14.80
N ILE A 157 13.41 22.71 15.25
CA ILE A 157 13.85 23.01 16.62
C ILE A 157 12.85 22.42 17.62
N GLN A 158 11.56 22.70 17.46
CA GLN A 158 10.52 22.17 18.34
C GLN A 158 10.50 20.63 18.38
N GLN A 159 10.73 19.96 17.23
CA GLN A 159 10.84 18.50 17.19
C GLN A 159 12.07 17.97 17.94
N VAL A 160 13.22 18.63 17.80
CA VAL A 160 14.46 18.26 18.49
C VAL A 160 14.34 18.50 19.99
N GLU A 161 13.81 19.64 20.40
CA GLU A 161 13.55 19.96 21.80
C GLU A 161 12.61 18.94 22.45
N ARG A 162 11.55 18.53 21.75
CA ARG A 162 10.65 17.47 22.21
C ARG A 162 11.39 16.16 22.44
N LYS A 163 12.29 15.76 21.53
CA LYS A 163 13.12 14.54 21.69
C LYS A 163 14.06 14.65 22.88
N ILE A 164 14.74 15.79 23.03
CA ILE A 164 15.64 16.05 24.16
C ILE A 164 14.86 16.02 25.48
N GLN A 165 13.66 16.61 25.52
CA GLN A 165 12.83 16.59 26.72
C GLN A 165 12.41 15.17 27.10
N GLN A 166 12.00 14.35 26.12
CA GLN A 166 11.72 12.93 26.36
C GLN A 166 12.93 12.17 26.90
N GLU A 167 14.14 12.47 26.41
CA GLU A 167 15.37 11.87 26.94
C GLU A 167 15.67 12.33 28.36
N LYS A 168 15.50 13.62 28.67
CA LYS A 168 15.62 14.17 30.03
C LYS A 168 14.65 13.48 30.98
N ASP A 169 13.38 13.34 30.60
CA ASP A 169 12.35 12.67 31.41
C ASP A 169 12.69 11.19 31.63
N ARG A 170 13.19 10.49 30.60
CA ARG A 170 13.67 9.10 30.71
C ARG A 170 14.87 8.98 31.67
N LEU A 171 15.84 9.88 31.56
CA LEU A 171 17.00 9.91 32.45
C LEU A 171 16.58 10.24 33.89
N HIS A 172 15.63 11.14 34.08
CA HIS A 172 15.07 11.49 35.38
C HIS A 172 14.35 10.29 36.02
N ALA A 173 13.46 9.62 35.27
CA ALA A 173 12.79 8.41 35.72
C ALA A 173 13.80 7.28 36.03
N ARG A 174 14.87 7.16 35.25
CA ARG A 174 15.96 6.20 35.51
C ARG A 174 16.69 6.54 36.80
N LYS A 175 17.09 7.79 37.01
CA LYS A 175 17.73 8.26 38.25
C LYS A 175 16.90 7.82 39.47
N TRP A 176 15.60 8.11 39.48
CA TRP A 176 14.75 7.77 40.63
C TRP A 176 14.52 6.27 40.81
N ARG A 177 14.52 5.51 39.71
CA ARG A 177 14.52 4.04 39.77
C ARG A 177 15.77 3.51 40.46
N GLU A 178 16.95 3.97 40.05
CA GLU A 178 18.23 3.59 40.68
C GLU A 178 18.24 3.99 42.16
N VAL A 179 17.82 5.23 42.48
CA VAL A 179 17.69 5.71 43.87
C VAL A 179 16.79 4.79 44.68
N SER A 180 15.62 4.40 44.16
CA SER A 180 14.70 3.50 44.88
C SER A 180 15.30 2.10 45.11
N GLN A 181 16.05 1.57 44.13
CA GLN A 181 16.71 0.27 44.24
C GLN A 181 17.83 0.32 45.27
N HIS A 182 18.71 1.32 45.20
CA HIS A 182 19.77 1.52 46.18
C HIS A 182 19.19 1.74 47.59
N PHE A 183 18.12 2.53 47.71
CA PHE A 183 17.45 2.76 48.98
C PHE A 183 16.82 1.49 49.56
N ALA A 184 16.20 0.66 48.71
CA ALA A 184 15.68 -0.64 49.10
C ALA A 184 16.78 -1.62 49.55
N ASN A 185 17.96 -1.57 48.92
CA ASN A 185 19.11 -2.39 49.31
C ASN A 185 19.69 -1.95 50.66
N VAL A 186 19.78 -0.64 50.92
CA VAL A 186 20.27 -0.11 52.20
C VAL A 186 19.27 -0.38 53.33
N THR A 187 17.97 -0.19 53.08
CA THR A 187 16.94 -0.34 54.12
C THR A 187 16.40 -1.77 54.25
N LEU A 188 16.78 -2.66 53.34
CA LEU A 188 16.25 -4.02 53.18
C LEU A 188 14.71 -4.09 53.04
N LYS A 189 14.08 -2.98 52.63
CA LYS A 189 12.62 -2.84 52.50
C LYS A 189 12.25 -2.35 51.10
N ARG A 190 11.51 -3.17 50.35
CA ARG A 190 11.09 -2.89 48.96
C ARG A 190 9.78 -2.09 48.83
N LYS A 191 9.38 -1.35 49.88
CA LYS A 191 8.12 -0.59 49.90
C LYS A 191 8.20 0.80 49.25
N TYR A 192 9.42 1.28 48.96
CA TYR A 192 9.66 2.62 48.44
C TYR A 192 9.79 2.57 46.92
N THR A 193 8.78 3.11 46.22
CA THR A 193 8.80 3.25 44.76
C THR A 193 9.65 4.45 44.34
N ALA A 194 10.05 4.50 43.07
CA ALA A 194 10.79 5.64 42.49
C ALA A 194 10.08 6.98 42.76
N ASN A 195 8.79 7.06 42.44
CA ASN A 195 7.98 8.27 42.65
C ASN A 195 7.89 8.65 44.14
N ALA A 196 7.76 7.66 45.05
CA ALA A 196 7.72 7.95 46.48
C ALA A 196 9.05 8.51 46.99
N CYS A 197 10.19 8.06 46.44
CA CYS A 197 11.51 8.60 46.78
C CYS A 197 11.69 10.02 46.25
N GLU A 198 11.24 10.27 45.02
CA GLU A 198 11.26 11.57 44.37
C GLU A 198 10.41 12.59 45.13
N GLU A 199 9.12 12.30 45.34
CA GLU A 199 8.19 13.17 46.08
C GLU A 199 8.72 13.48 47.48
N ARG A 200 9.27 12.47 48.17
CA ARG A 200 9.85 12.66 49.51
C ARG A 200 11.08 13.57 49.45
N TRP A 201 11.97 13.39 48.48
CA TRP A 201 13.15 14.24 48.33
C TRP A 201 12.78 15.68 48.00
N HIS A 202 11.82 15.89 47.08
CA HIS A 202 11.32 17.22 46.76
C HIS A 202 10.69 17.88 47.99
N ALA A 203 9.83 17.17 48.74
CA ALA A 203 9.23 17.69 49.96
C ALA A 203 10.29 18.04 51.03
N LEU A 204 11.39 17.30 51.09
CA LEU A 204 12.52 17.63 51.99
C LEU A 204 13.24 18.90 51.54
N MET A 205 13.49 19.06 50.24
CA MET A 205 14.15 20.25 49.69
C MET A 205 13.28 21.52 49.84
N THR A 206 11.96 21.38 49.72
CA THR A 206 11.02 22.49 49.90
C THR A 206 10.65 22.75 51.37
N GLY A 207 11.07 21.89 52.30
CA GLY A 207 10.70 21.98 53.71
C GLY A 207 9.24 21.62 54.02
N THR A 208 8.51 21.02 53.07
CA THR A 208 7.11 20.60 53.22
C THR A 208 6.95 19.11 53.52
N ALA A 209 8.04 18.42 53.86
CA ALA A 209 8.04 17.00 54.15
C ALA A 209 7.24 16.66 55.42
N ASP A 210 6.23 15.81 55.25
CA ASP A 210 5.47 15.23 56.37
C ASP A 210 6.41 14.47 57.33
N LEU A 211 6.29 14.78 58.63
CA LEU A 211 6.95 14.04 59.72
C LEU A 211 6.50 12.57 59.73
N PRO A 212 7.25 11.63 60.32
CA PRO A 212 6.75 10.29 60.58
C PRO A 212 5.45 10.32 61.41
N ILE A 213 4.55 9.36 61.19
CA ILE A 213 3.20 9.33 61.81
C ILE A 213 3.27 9.36 63.36
N GLU A 214 4.33 8.81 63.93
CA GLU A 214 4.54 8.75 65.39
C GLU A 214 4.90 10.11 65.99
N HIS A 215 5.50 11.01 65.19
CA HIS A 215 6.00 12.32 65.62
C HIS A 215 5.11 13.49 65.17
N ASP A 216 4.03 13.22 64.44
CA ASP A 216 3.10 14.28 64.00
C ASP A 216 2.17 14.70 65.16
N PRO A 217 2.17 15.99 65.57
CA PRO A 217 1.25 16.49 66.59
C PRO A 217 -0.23 16.47 66.15
N ASP A 218 -0.53 16.57 64.84
CA ASP A 218 -1.91 16.57 64.32
C ASP A 218 -2.22 15.27 63.55
N LYS A 219 -2.56 14.22 64.30
CA LYS A 219 -2.90 12.90 63.73
C LYS A 219 -4.22 12.92 62.96
N GLU A 220 -5.18 13.74 63.37
CA GLU A 220 -6.51 13.82 62.76
C GLU A 220 -6.48 14.53 61.41
N GLY A 221 -5.78 15.67 61.30
CA GLY A 221 -5.59 16.36 60.03
C GLY A 221 -4.91 15.47 58.98
N ARG A 222 -3.93 14.66 59.40
CA ARG A 222 -3.28 13.66 58.53
C ARG A 222 -4.24 12.54 58.11
N ALA A 223 -5.17 12.11 58.97
CA ALA A 223 -6.17 11.11 58.61
C ALA A 223 -7.11 11.63 57.51
N ARG A 224 -7.60 12.88 57.65
CA ARG A 224 -8.44 13.54 56.64
C ARG A 224 -7.74 13.67 55.28
N LYS A 225 -6.47 14.12 55.26
CA LYS A 225 -5.66 14.17 54.02
C LYS A 225 -5.43 12.80 53.38
N ARG A 226 -5.38 11.71 54.17
CA ARG A 226 -5.27 10.35 53.64
C ARG A 226 -6.58 9.91 53.01
N GLU A 227 -7.70 10.15 53.67
CA GLU A 227 -9.04 9.83 53.17
C GLU A 227 -9.34 10.58 51.88
N GLN A 228 -9.04 11.88 51.82
CA GLN A 228 -9.18 12.68 50.60
C GLN A 228 -8.36 12.09 49.42
N ARG A 229 -7.09 11.72 49.66
CA ARG A 229 -6.25 11.05 48.65
C ARG A 229 -6.76 9.64 48.27
N GLN A 230 -7.51 8.98 49.13
CA GLN A 230 -8.13 7.69 48.81
C GLN A 230 -9.36 7.89 47.95
N LEU A 231 -10.23 8.85 48.31
CA LEU A 231 -11.40 9.23 47.52
C LEU A 231 -11.01 9.71 46.12
N GLU A 232 -10.00 10.56 46.00
CA GLU A 232 -9.49 11.03 44.70
C GLU A 232 -8.94 9.87 43.85
N ARG A 233 -8.22 8.92 44.46
CA ARG A 233 -7.75 7.72 43.75
C ARG A 233 -8.89 6.80 43.34
N GLN A 234 -9.94 6.70 44.15
CA GLN A 234 -11.14 5.94 43.78
C GLN A 234 -11.88 6.61 42.63
N ALA A 235 -12.05 7.94 42.68
CA ALA A 235 -12.65 8.72 41.60
C ALA A 235 -11.86 8.57 40.29
N ARG A 236 -10.53 8.70 40.33
CA ARG A 236 -9.66 8.52 39.15
C ARG A 236 -9.72 7.09 38.58
N ARG A 237 -9.88 6.08 39.43
CA ARG A 237 -10.09 4.70 38.98
C ARG A 237 -11.46 4.51 38.33
N ALA A 238 -12.50 5.15 38.88
CA ALA A 238 -13.84 5.10 38.32
C ALA A 238 -13.89 5.78 36.94
N THR A 239 -13.27 6.95 36.78
CA THR A 239 -13.20 7.63 35.48
C THR A 239 -12.40 6.84 34.45
N ALA A 240 -11.22 6.32 34.82
CA ALA A 240 -10.41 5.50 33.92
C ALA A 240 -11.12 4.19 33.52
N ALA A 241 -11.92 3.60 34.42
CA ALA A 241 -12.73 2.44 34.11
C ALA A 241 -13.87 2.79 33.14
N ALA A 242 -14.54 3.93 33.33
CA ALA A 242 -15.58 4.41 32.43
C ALA A 242 -15.01 4.72 31.03
N GLU A 243 -13.89 5.43 30.94
CA GLU A 243 -13.20 5.72 29.66
C GLU A 243 -12.78 4.43 28.95
N ALA A 244 -12.22 3.44 29.68
CA ALA A 244 -11.86 2.15 29.10
C ALA A 244 -13.09 1.40 28.56
N GLN A 245 -14.24 1.52 29.24
CA GLN A 245 -15.48 0.91 28.82
C GLN A 245 -16.04 1.57 27.54
N GLU A 246 -16.00 2.91 27.46
CA GLU A 246 -16.39 3.65 26.24
C GLU A 246 -15.48 3.32 25.03
N VAL A 247 -14.18 3.14 25.28
CA VAL A 247 -13.23 2.73 24.23
C VAL A 247 -13.52 1.30 23.75
N GLU A 248 -13.89 0.38 24.63
CA GLU A 248 -14.27 -0.97 24.21
C GLU A 248 -15.63 -0.98 23.50
N ASP A 249 -16.62 -0.23 23.99
CA ASP A 249 -17.94 -0.11 23.36
C ASP A 249 -17.84 0.54 21.97
N SER A 250 -17.00 1.56 21.78
CA SER A 250 -16.76 2.17 20.48
C SER A 250 -16.04 1.23 19.51
N LYS A 251 -15.07 0.42 19.98
CA LYS A 251 -14.45 -0.63 19.17
C LYS A 251 -15.46 -1.71 18.78
N GLN A 252 -16.38 -2.09 19.67
CA GLN A 252 -17.43 -3.06 19.37
C GLN A 252 -18.38 -2.52 18.30
N ARG A 253 -18.89 -1.29 18.46
CA ARG A 253 -19.72 -0.62 17.44
C ARG A 253 -19.01 -0.50 16.09
N ALA A 254 -17.72 -0.17 16.09
CA ALA A 254 -16.94 -0.09 14.85
C ALA A 254 -16.82 -1.47 14.17
N ARG A 255 -16.68 -2.56 14.93
CA ARG A 255 -16.66 -3.93 14.39
C ARG A 255 -18.02 -4.32 13.81
N GLU A 256 -19.11 -4.00 14.50
CA GLU A 256 -20.49 -4.25 14.04
C GLU A 256 -20.74 -3.54 12.70
N LEU A 257 -20.40 -2.25 12.57
CA LEU A 257 -20.52 -1.51 11.30
C LEU A 257 -19.68 -2.12 10.16
N ILE A 258 -18.49 -2.63 10.47
CA ILE A 258 -17.66 -3.33 9.48
C ILE A 258 -18.30 -4.65 9.05
N GLU A 259 -18.93 -5.39 9.96
CA GLU A 259 -19.63 -6.63 9.63
C GLU A 259 -20.91 -6.38 8.83
N GLU A 260 -21.70 -5.38 9.21
CA GLU A 260 -22.90 -4.95 8.47
C GLU A 260 -22.54 -4.52 7.04
N SER A 261 -21.53 -3.66 6.87
CA SER A 261 -21.09 -3.24 5.54
C SER A 261 -20.55 -4.40 4.69
N LYS A 262 -19.95 -5.43 5.30
CA LYS A 262 -19.56 -6.67 4.61
C LYS A 262 -20.76 -7.52 4.24
N ALA A 263 -21.80 -7.57 5.08
CA ALA A 263 -23.04 -8.29 4.79
C ALA A 263 -23.77 -7.66 3.60
N VAL A 264 -23.96 -6.34 3.60
CA VAL A 264 -24.58 -5.60 2.49
C VAL A 264 -23.81 -5.81 1.18
N LYS A 265 -22.47 -5.71 1.19
CA LYS A 265 -21.65 -5.98 0.00
C LYS A 265 -21.77 -7.42 -0.52
N LYS A 266 -22.02 -8.40 0.36
CA LYS A 266 -22.25 -9.79 -0.07
C LYS A 266 -23.62 -9.94 -0.71
N GLU A 267 -24.66 -9.35 -0.11
CA GLU A 267 -26.02 -9.36 -0.67
C GLU A 267 -26.06 -8.69 -2.04
N ASP A 268 -25.44 -7.52 -2.21
CA ASP A 268 -25.32 -6.84 -3.50
C ASP A 268 -24.59 -7.70 -4.53
N ALA A 269 -23.49 -8.38 -4.13
CA ALA A 269 -22.75 -9.26 -5.01
C ALA A 269 -23.56 -10.50 -5.44
N GLU A 270 -24.44 -11.01 -4.57
CA GLU A 270 -25.35 -12.11 -4.87
C GLU A 270 -26.47 -11.69 -5.82
N LEU A 271 -27.05 -10.50 -5.63
CA LEU A 271 -28.03 -9.93 -6.56
C LEU A 271 -27.44 -9.75 -7.96
N VAL A 272 -26.23 -9.19 -8.07
CA VAL A 272 -25.53 -9.04 -9.36
C VAL A 272 -25.23 -10.38 -10.02
N ARG A 273 -24.94 -11.43 -9.24
CA ARG A 273 -24.75 -12.79 -9.80
C ARG A 273 -26.07 -13.38 -10.32
N ALA A 274 -27.15 -13.24 -9.56
CA ALA A 274 -28.47 -13.71 -9.96
C ALA A 274 -28.95 -13.02 -11.26
N GLU A 275 -28.76 -11.71 -11.39
CA GLU A 275 -29.10 -10.97 -12.61
C GLU A 275 -28.28 -11.43 -13.83
N LYS A 276 -26.96 -11.62 -13.66
CA LYS A 276 -26.09 -12.14 -14.73
C LYS A 276 -26.49 -13.55 -15.18
N GLU A 277 -26.92 -14.40 -14.25
CA GLU A 277 -27.42 -15.74 -14.56
C GLU A 277 -28.75 -15.70 -15.30
N ALA A 278 -29.69 -14.86 -14.88
CA ALA A 278 -30.95 -14.64 -15.57
C ALA A 278 -30.73 -14.13 -17.00
N ALA A 279 -29.83 -13.16 -17.20
CA ALA A 279 -29.47 -12.64 -18.52
C ALA A 279 -28.89 -13.74 -19.44
N ARG A 280 -28.01 -14.60 -18.92
CA ARG A 280 -27.45 -15.75 -19.67
C ARG A 280 -28.53 -16.76 -20.06
N ILE A 281 -29.52 -16.98 -19.20
CA ILE A 281 -30.64 -17.88 -19.50
C ILE A 281 -31.50 -17.29 -20.64
N GLU A 282 -31.82 -16.00 -20.59
CA GLU A 282 -32.59 -15.34 -21.66
C GLU A 282 -31.84 -15.30 -22.99
N GLU A 283 -30.53 -15.02 -22.97
CA GLU A 283 -29.69 -15.09 -24.17
C GLU A 283 -29.69 -16.50 -24.80
N ARG A 284 -29.58 -17.55 -23.97
CA ARG A 284 -29.68 -18.95 -24.43
C ARG A 284 -31.04 -19.24 -25.06
N LYS A 285 -32.14 -18.75 -24.46
CA LYS A 285 -33.49 -18.91 -25.01
C LYS A 285 -33.62 -18.21 -26.38
N LEU A 286 -33.13 -16.98 -26.51
CA LEU A 286 -33.14 -16.25 -27.79
C LEU A 286 -32.33 -16.96 -28.87
N ARG A 287 -31.12 -17.42 -28.53
CA ARG A 287 -30.27 -18.18 -29.46
C ARG A 287 -30.93 -19.48 -29.92
N ASN A 288 -31.62 -20.18 -29.02
CA ASN A 288 -32.37 -21.39 -29.36
C ASN A 288 -33.57 -21.08 -30.27
N LYS A 289 -34.29 -19.98 -30.03
CA LYS A 289 -35.37 -19.53 -30.92
C LYS A 289 -34.85 -19.23 -32.33
N ILE A 290 -33.72 -18.52 -32.45
CA ILE A 290 -33.09 -18.22 -33.75
C ILE A 290 -32.68 -19.51 -34.49
N LYS A 291 -32.04 -20.45 -33.79
CA LYS A 291 -31.68 -21.75 -34.37
C LYS A 291 -32.89 -22.53 -34.85
N ASN A 292 -33.95 -22.60 -34.03
CA ASN A 292 -35.17 -23.30 -34.38
C ASN A 292 -35.89 -22.65 -35.58
N ALA A 293 -35.95 -21.32 -35.62
CA ALA A 293 -36.46 -20.58 -36.77
C ALA A 293 -35.64 -20.85 -38.04
N GLY A 294 -34.30 -20.90 -37.94
CA GLY A 294 -33.42 -21.25 -39.05
C GLY A 294 -33.63 -22.68 -39.57
N VAL A 295 -33.89 -23.64 -38.69
CA VAL A 295 -34.24 -25.03 -39.07
C VAL A 295 -35.61 -25.06 -39.75
N ALA A 296 -36.61 -24.33 -39.24
CA ALA A 296 -37.93 -24.24 -39.85
C ALA A 296 -37.88 -23.60 -41.24
N ALA A 297 -37.13 -22.50 -41.41
CA ALA A 297 -36.93 -21.85 -42.70
C ALA A 297 -36.24 -22.77 -43.73
N LYS A 298 -35.23 -23.55 -43.30
CA LYS A 298 -34.60 -24.57 -44.16
C LYS A 298 -35.60 -25.66 -44.59
N LYS A 299 -36.46 -26.13 -43.68
CA LYS A 299 -37.52 -27.10 -44.01
C LYS A 299 -38.50 -26.51 -45.04
N GLN A 300 -38.90 -25.24 -44.89
CA GLN A 300 -39.76 -24.57 -45.86
C GLN A 300 -39.09 -24.43 -47.23
N LEU A 301 -37.79 -24.10 -47.29
CA LEU A 301 -37.05 -24.05 -48.55
C LEU A 301 -36.99 -25.42 -49.25
N ILE A 302 -36.79 -26.50 -48.49
CA ILE A 302 -36.80 -27.86 -49.04
C ILE A 302 -38.20 -28.20 -49.57
N ALA A 303 -39.25 -27.93 -48.79
CA ALA A 303 -40.64 -28.17 -49.21
C ALA A 303 -41.00 -27.35 -50.47
N ASN A 304 -40.58 -26.09 -50.56
CA ASN A 304 -40.78 -25.25 -51.74
C ASN A 304 -40.03 -25.81 -52.97
N LYS A 305 -38.80 -26.30 -52.78
CA LYS A 305 -38.02 -26.94 -53.85
C LYS A 305 -38.69 -28.24 -54.32
N GLU A 306 -39.20 -29.04 -53.41
CA GLU A 306 -39.95 -30.27 -53.72
C GLU A 306 -41.25 -29.97 -54.45
N ALA A 307 -42.01 -28.95 -54.01
CA ALA A 307 -43.22 -28.49 -54.68
C ALA A 307 -42.93 -28.00 -56.11
N TRP A 308 -41.85 -27.25 -56.30
CA TRP A 308 -41.40 -26.81 -57.63
C TRP A 308 -41.01 -27.98 -58.53
N LEU A 309 -40.29 -28.97 -58.00
CA LEU A 309 -39.95 -30.19 -58.74
C LEU A 309 -41.20 -31.02 -59.08
N ALA A 310 -42.19 -31.08 -58.19
CA ALA A 310 -43.46 -31.75 -58.43
C ALA A 310 -44.26 -31.06 -59.54
N TYR A 311 -44.31 -29.72 -59.54
CA TYR A 311 -44.91 -28.92 -60.60
C TYR A 311 -44.28 -29.23 -61.97
N ASN A 312 -42.95 -29.17 -62.07
CA ASN A 312 -42.24 -29.47 -63.32
C ASN A 312 -42.47 -30.92 -63.80
N ARG A 313 -42.54 -31.89 -62.89
CA ARG A 313 -42.86 -33.28 -63.24
C ARG A 313 -44.28 -33.40 -63.81
N ALA A 314 -45.24 -32.69 -63.21
CA ALA A 314 -46.61 -32.66 -63.70
C ALA A 314 -46.71 -32.00 -65.09
N GLU A 315 -45.95 -30.92 -65.32
CA GLU A 315 -45.89 -30.24 -66.61
C GLU A 315 -45.29 -31.13 -67.71
N ILE A 316 -44.17 -31.81 -67.43
CA ILE A 316 -43.59 -32.79 -68.36
C ILE A 316 -44.57 -33.94 -68.64
N ALA A 317 -45.30 -34.41 -67.63
CA ALA A 317 -46.31 -35.46 -67.80
C ALA A 317 -47.48 -34.99 -68.66
N TRP A 318 -47.93 -33.74 -68.47
CA TRP A 318 -48.96 -33.10 -69.27
C TRP A 318 -48.53 -32.92 -70.72
N GLU A 319 -47.31 -32.43 -70.97
CA GLU A 319 -46.75 -32.33 -72.33
C GLU A 319 -46.64 -33.70 -73.00
N LYS A 320 -46.15 -34.72 -72.28
CA LYS A 320 -46.12 -36.10 -72.80
C LYS A 320 -47.53 -36.62 -73.10
N ALA A 321 -48.52 -36.33 -72.25
CA ALA A 321 -49.91 -36.71 -72.48
C ALA A 321 -50.49 -35.99 -73.72
N LYS A 322 -50.19 -34.70 -73.90
CA LYS A 322 -50.54 -33.92 -75.09
C LYS A 322 -49.88 -34.49 -76.34
N MET A 323 -48.61 -34.87 -76.29
CA MET A 323 -47.91 -35.54 -77.38
C MET A 323 -48.50 -36.92 -77.69
N ARG A 324 -48.87 -37.70 -76.67
CA ARG A 324 -49.58 -38.98 -76.85
C ARG A 324 -50.97 -38.77 -77.47
N ALA A 325 -51.73 -37.77 -77.02
CA ALA A 325 -53.05 -37.45 -77.55
C ALA A 325 -52.98 -36.98 -79.02
N THR A 326 -52.03 -36.10 -79.35
CA THR A 326 -51.80 -35.66 -80.74
C THR A 326 -51.29 -36.80 -81.63
N ALA A 327 -50.42 -37.67 -81.12
CA ALA A 327 -50.01 -38.89 -81.83
C ALA A 327 -51.20 -39.85 -82.01
N HIS A 328 -52.08 -39.98 -81.02
CA HIS A 328 -53.29 -40.79 -81.11
C HIS A 328 -54.28 -40.23 -82.14
N ILE A 329 -54.47 -38.90 -82.19
CA ILE A 329 -55.26 -38.21 -83.22
C ILE A 329 -54.64 -38.41 -84.62
N ARG A 330 -53.31 -38.39 -84.76
CA ARG A 330 -52.64 -38.70 -86.05
C ARG A 330 -52.78 -40.16 -86.46
N LYS A 331 -52.70 -41.09 -85.50
CA LYS A 331 -52.72 -42.54 -85.76
C LYS A 331 -54.14 -43.08 -85.98
N HIS A 332 -55.12 -42.48 -85.32
CA HIS A 332 -56.54 -42.80 -85.43
C HIS A 332 -57.26 -41.52 -85.85
N GLY A 333 -57.31 -41.28 -87.15
CA GLY A 333 -58.03 -40.14 -87.72
C GLY A 333 -59.51 -40.22 -87.37
N VAL A 334 -59.92 -39.52 -86.32
CA VAL A 334 -61.31 -39.46 -85.88
C VAL A 334 -61.92 -38.13 -86.33
N ARG A 335 -62.81 -38.24 -87.33
CA ARG A 335 -63.86 -37.26 -87.63
C ARG A 335 -64.74 -37.09 -86.39
N ALA A 336 -64.48 -36.08 -85.58
CA ALA A 336 -65.31 -35.75 -84.44
C ALA A 336 -66.57 -34.99 -84.89
N LYS A 337 -67.74 -35.66 -84.78
CA LYS A 337 -69.05 -35.02 -84.81
C LYS A 337 -69.27 -34.26 -83.49
N VAL A 338 -69.55 -32.97 -83.60
CA VAL A 338 -70.00 -32.11 -82.51
C VAL A 338 -71.40 -32.55 -82.06
N VAL A 339 -71.55 -32.96 -80.80
CA VAL A 339 -72.85 -33.10 -80.14
C VAL A 339 -72.83 -32.22 -78.91
N SER A 340 -73.53 -31.09 -79.01
CA SER A 340 -73.81 -30.15 -77.93
C SER A 340 -74.78 -30.77 -76.92
N LYS A 341 -74.44 -30.73 -75.63
CA LYS A 341 -75.43 -30.88 -74.56
C LYS A 341 -75.19 -29.83 -73.47
N VAL A 342 -76.09 -28.87 -73.45
CA VAL A 342 -76.23 -27.81 -72.44
C VAL A 342 -76.77 -28.43 -71.15
N ILE A 343 -76.10 -28.21 -70.01
CA ILE A 343 -76.65 -28.44 -68.68
C ILE A 343 -76.24 -27.25 -67.81
N VAL A 344 -77.25 -26.60 -67.22
CA VAL A 344 -77.19 -25.44 -66.31
C VAL A 344 -77.74 -25.92 -64.94
N VAL A 345 -77.40 -25.19 -63.86
CA VAL A 345 -77.96 -25.25 -62.48
C VAL A 345 -77.25 -26.32 -61.59
N ASP A 346 -76.84 -26.12 -60.31
CA ASP A 346 -77.33 -25.25 -59.23
C ASP A 346 -76.31 -24.95 -58.09
N ARG A 347 -76.70 -24.01 -57.21
CA ARG A 347 -76.13 -23.64 -55.90
C ARG A 347 -76.66 -24.52 -54.74
N TYR A 348 -76.02 -24.39 -53.57
CA TYR A 348 -76.43 -24.55 -52.13
C TYR A 348 -75.38 -25.38 -51.36
N LYS A 349 -74.64 -24.81 -50.39
CA LYS A 349 -74.92 -24.47 -48.96
C LYS A 349 -75.01 -25.70 -48.03
N ASP A 350 -74.15 -25.76 -47.01
CA ASP A 350 -74.47 -26.05 -45.58
C ASP A 350 -73.19 -26.10 -44.68
N ASP A 351 -73.02 -25.07 -43.86
CA ASP A 351 -72.95 -24.97 -42.37
C ASP A 351 -72.29 -26.03 -41.45
N SER A 352 -71.47 -25.53 -40.49
CA SER A 352 -71.43 -25.79 -39.02
C SER A 352 -70.10 -25.24 -38.40
N GLU A 353 -70.10 -24.13 -37.62
CA GLU A 353 -70.14 -23.98 -36.13
C GLU A 353 -68.99 -24.71 -35.38
N VAL A 354 -68.23 -24.20 -34.36
CA VAL A 354 -68.49 -23.53 -33.05
C VAL A 354 -67.09 -22.99 -32.55
N GLY A 355 -66.83 -21.81 -31.94
CA GLY A 355 -67.18 -21.25 -30.61
C GLY A 355 -65.98 -20.42 -30.04
N LEU A 356 -66.15 -19.11 -29.76
CA LEU A 356 -66.25 -18.43 -28.44
C LEU A 356 -64.98 -18.32 -27.55
N SER A 357 -64.51 -17.08 -27.30
CA SER A 357 -64.57 -16.38 -25.99
C SER A 357 -63.68 -15.12 -25.96
N ALA A 358 -64.17 -14.07 -25.30
CA ALA A 358 -63.67 -12.70 -25.27
C ALA A 358 -62.88 -12.36 -23.98
N ASP A 359 -62.10 -11.27 -23.97
CA ASP A 359 -62.38 -10.06 -23.17
C ASP A 359 -61.16 -9.13 -22.91
N HIS A 360 -61.53 -7.86 -22.73
CA HIS A 360 -60.85 -6.73 -22.08
C HIS A 360 -59.96 -5.75 -22.87
N ALA A 361 -60.56 -4.59 -23.14
CA ALA A 361 -59.95 -3.30 -23.42
C ALA A 361 -59.65 -2.52 -22.12
N VAL A 362 -58.62 -1.66 -22.11
CA VAL A 362 -58.57 -0.39 -21.36
C VAL A 362 -57.69 0.62 -22.11
N ILE A 363 -58.18 1.86 -22.16
CA ILE A 363 -57.62 3.10 -22.75
C ILE A 363 -56.88 3.88 -21.63
N ILE A 364 -55.90 4.75 -21.95
CA ILE A 364 -55.81 6.19 -21.53
C ILE A 364 -54.36 6.75 -21.52
N ASN A 365 -54.22 7.81 -22.34
CA ASN A 365 -53.45 9.07 -22.27
C ASN A 365 -51.92 9.12 -22.12
N GLY A 366 -51.34 10.06 -22.89
CA GLY A 366 -49.96 10.52 -22.79
C GLY A 366 -49.80 11.88 -22.12
N ASN A 367 -48.54 12.33 -22.07
CA ASN A 367 -48.03 13.71 -22.10
C ASN A 367 -46.53 13.74 -21.73
N GLY A 368 -45.80 14.73 -22.28
CA GLY A 368 -44.46 15.17 -21.83
C GLY A 368 -43.33 14.68 -22.73
N ALA A 369 -42.84 15.41 -23.74
CA ALA A 369 -42.17 16.72 -23.76
C ALA A 369 -40.74 16.71 -23.20
N VAL A 370 -39.82 17.06 -24.11
CA VAL A 370 -38.50 17.72 -23.98
C VAL A 370 -37.43 17.06 -23.08
N ASP A 371 -36.29 16.69 -23.68
CA ASP A 371 -35.12 17.57 -23.57
C ASP A 371 -34.05 17.31 -24.64
N SER A 372 -33.35 18.39 -24.93
CA SER A 372 -32.41 18.56 -26.04
C SER A 372 -31.05 17.94 -25.72
N THR A 373 -30.38 17.35 -26.71
CA THR A 373 -28.96 16.97 -26.58
C THR A 373 -28.14 17.66 -27.68
N ALA A 374 -27.41 18.69 -27.27
CA ALA A 374 -26.29 19.27 -27.99
C ALA A 374 -25.07 19.22 -27.06
N GLY A 375 -23.89 18.96 -27.64
CA GLY A 375 -22.60 19.17 -26.98
C GLY A 375 -21.70 17.93 -26.95
N GLY A 376 -20.74 17.89 -27.85
CA GLY A 376 -19.66 16.89 -27.86
C GLY A 376 -18.47 17.26 -26.97
N SER A 377 -17.58 16.29 -26.74
CA SER A 377 -16.12 16.42 -26.55
C SER A 377 -15.56 14.98 -26.53
N ALA A 378 -14.63 14.61 -27.41
CA ALA A 378 -13.17 14.63 -27.24
C ALA A 378 -12.61 13.63 -26.18
N GLY A 379 -11.60 12.85 -26.60
CA GLY A 379 -10.79 11.93 -25.76
C GLY A 379 -10.78 10.50 -26.33
N GLU A 380 -9.81 10.08 -27.15
CA GLU A 380 -8.51 9.49 -26.72
C GLU A 380 -8.68 8.53 -25.53
N SER A 381 -8.35 7.24 -25.59
CA SER A 381 -7.13 6.65 -26.12
C SER A 381 -7.26 5.11 -26.15
N ARG A 382 -6.51 4.52 -27.09
CA ARG A 382 -6.23 3.08 -27.19
C ARG A 382 -5.49 2.60 -25.94
N GLY A 383 -6.05 1.63 -25.24
CA GLY A 383 -5.39 0.86 -24.19
C GLY A 383 -5.19 -0.59 -24.63
N GLU A 384 -3.92 -0.93 -24.85
CA GLU A 384 -3.41 -2.09 -25.55
C GLU A 384 -3.44 -3.35 -24.68
N LYS A 385 -3.97 -4.44 -25.25
CA LYS A 385 -3.95 -5.78 -24.66
C LYS A 385 -2.52 -6.31 -24.65
N ARG A 386 -1.86 -6.35 -23.49
CA ARG A 386 -0.70 -7.25 -23.31
C ARG A 386 -1.20 -8.64 -22.94
N ALA A 387 -1.00 -9.56 -23.86
CA ALA A 387 -1.00 -10.98 -23.62
C ALA A 387 0.10 -11.32 -22.60
N HIS A 388 -0.26 -12.09 -21.57
CA HIS A 388 0.71 -12.80 -20.75
C HIS A 388 0.61 -14.28 -21.15
N PRO A 389 1.72 -14.93 -21.54
CA PRO A 389 1.71 -16.35 -21.85
C PRO A 389 1.71 -17.18 -20.58
N ASP A 390 1.02 -18.31 -20.68
CA ASP A 390 1.06 -19.46 -19.78
C ASP A 390 2.51 -19.86 -19.49
N VAL A 391 2.79 -20.11 -18.21
CA VAL A 391 3.92 -20.94 -17.78
C VAL A 391 3.34 -22.03 -16.90
N ASP A 392 3.23 -23.21 -17.51
CA ASP A 392 3.02 -24.48 -16.84
C ASP A 392 4.27 -24.91 -16.05
N ASP A 393 4.01 -25.84 -15.13
CA ASP A 393 4.93 -26.82 -14.53
C ASP A 393 5.72 -26.44 -13.27
N GLY A 394 5.19 -26.92 -12.15
CA GLY A 394 5.89 -27.98 -11.41
C GLY A 394 6.63 -27.54 -10.14
N GLU A 395 6.04 -27.83 -8.97
CA GLU A 395 6.67 -28.73 -8.00
C GLU A 395 5.75 -29.02 -6.81
N ALA A 396 5.52 -30.30 -6.60
CA ALA A 396 4.85 -30.85 -5.43
C ALA A 396 5.73 -30.73 -4.19
N THR A 397 5.19 -30.23 -3.08
CA THR A 397 5.66 -30.64 -1.75
C THR A 397 4.51 -30.70 -0.75
N ALA A 398 4.17 -31.94 -0.39
CA ALA A 398 3.28 -32.29 0.69
C ALA A 398 3.90 -31.96 2.05
N TRP A 399 3.19 -31.22 2.91
CA TRP A 399 3.53 -31.12 4.33
C TRP A 399 2.39 -31.66 5.19
N LYS A 400 2.72 -32.73 5.90
CA LYS A 400 1.88 -33.54 6.77
C LYS A 400 1.48 -32.77 8.02
N ARG A 401 0.24 -32.99 8.44
CA ARG A 401 -0.26 -32.76 9.80
C ARG A 401 0.52 -33.64 10.79
N ALA A 402 0.92 -33.07 11.92
CA ALA A 402 1.14 -33.81 13.15
C ALA A 402 0.44 -33.07 14.30
N ARG A 403 -0.64 -33.69 14.80
CA ARG A 403 -1.17 -33.46 16.14
C ARG A 403 -0.23 -34.16 17.12
N SER A 404 0.14 -33.51 18.22
CA SER A 404 0.54 -34.20 19.44
C SER A 404 -0.11 -33.52 20.63
N THR A 405 -1.09 -34.23 21.18
CA THR A 405 -1.55 -34.13 22.56
C THR A 405 -0.57 -34.89 23.45
N ALA A 406 -0.12 -34.24 24.53
CA ALA A 406 0.15 -34.81 25.86
C ALA A 406 0.25 -33.64 26.84
#